data_AF-A0A350XW09-F1
#
_entry.id   AF-A0A350XW09-F1
#
_cell.length_a   1.000
_cell.length_b   1.000
_cell.length_c   1.000
_cell.angle_alpha   90.00
_cell.angle_beta   90.00
_cell.angle_gamma   90.00
#
_symmetry.space_group_name_H-M   'P 1'
#
loop_
_entity.id
_entity.type
_entity.pdbx_description
1 polymer ?
#
loop_
_entity_poly.entity_id
_entity_poly.type
_entity_poly.pdbx_seq_one_letter_code
_entity_poly.pdbx_strand_id
1 'polypeptide(L)' 'MANFKINQYEKSHEWFDRAIKVIPSGVYGHLGPAEGNFIPVSAWPFFSEKAKGTYFWDVDGNKFIDY' A
#
# COMPACT_ATOMS: atom_id res chain seq x y z
N MET A 1 -28.06 -3.69 -3.17
CA MET A 1 -26.70 -3.61 -3.73
C MET A 1 -25.74 -4.11 -2.66
N ALA A 2 -24.76 -4.94 -2.99
CA ALA A 2 -23.77 -5.38 -2.00
C ALA A 2 -22.95 -4.17 -1.52
N ASN A 3 -22.77 -4.04 -0.20
CA ASN A 3 -21.97 -2.98 0.40
C ASN A 3 -20.52 -3.45 0.48
N PHE A 4 -19.68 -3.00 -0.44
CA PHE A 4 -18.25 -3.31 -0.42
C PHE A 4 -17.50 -2.22 0.33
N LYS A 5 -16.60 -2.63 1.24
CA LYS A 5 -15.68 -1.70 1.88
C LYS A 5 -14.71 -1.17 0.83
N ILE A 6 -14.63 0.15 0.69
CA ILE A 6 -13.56 0.83 -0.05
C ILE A 6 -12.41 1.09 0.93
N ASN A 7 -11.22 0.60 0.60
CA ASN A 7 -10.01 0.82 1.40
C ASN A 7 -9.58 2.28 1.37
N GLN A 8 -8.97 2.74 2.46
CA GLN A 8 -8.42 4.08 2.62
C GLN A 8 -6.92 3.98 2.93
N TYR A 9 -6.13 4.98 2.57
CA TYR A 9 -4.66 4.88 2.53
C TYR A 9 -3.95 6.11 3.13
N GLU A 10 -4.59 6.83 4.06
CA GLU A 10 -4.06 8.09 4.58
C GLU A 10 -2.70 7.94 5.26
N LYS A 11 -2.51 6.91 6.10
CA LYS A 11 -1.26 6.68 6.82
C LYS A 11 -0.18 6.14 5.88
N SER A 12 -0.55 5.32 4.91
CA SER A 12 0.34 4.88 3.84
C SER A 12 0.93 6.09 3.08
N HIS A 13 0.09 7.08 2.74
CA HIS A 13 0.54 8.33 2.12
C HIS A 13 1.40 9.20 3.04
N GLU A 14 1.04 9.35 4.32
CA GLU A 14 1.86 10.07 5.31
C GLU A 14 3.27 9.48 5.41
N TRP A 15 3.36 8.15 5.43
CA TRP A 15 4.64 7.45 5.53
C TRP A 15 5.43 7.56 4.23
N PHE A 16 4.76 7.57 3.07
CA PHE A 16 5.40 7.80 1.79
C PHE A 16 5.99 9.22 1.70
N ASP A 17 5.24 10.25 2.11
CA ASP A 17 5.70 11.64 2.18
C ASP A 17 6.91 11.82 3.11
N ARG A 18 6.99 11.02 4.17
CA ARG A 18 8.19 10.93 5.01
C ARG A 18 9.34 10.25 4.27
N ALA A 19 9.07 9.14 3.59
CA ALA A 19 10.09 8.31 2.97
C ALA A 19 10.78 9.01 1.78
N ILE A 20 10.04 9.75 0.96
CA ILE A 20 10.61 10.48 -0.20
C ILE A 20 11.67 11.52 0.18
N LYS A 21 11.74 11.92 1.46
CA LYS A 21 12.75 12.87 1.96
C LYS A 21 14.13 12.23 2.13
N VAL A 22 14.20 10.90 2.24
CA VAL A 22 15.43 10.17 2.62
C VAL A 22 15.70 8.90 1.79
N ILE A 23 14.71 8.39 1.06
CA ILE A 23 14.82 7.22 0.19
C ILE A 23 14.54 7.66 -1.25
N PRO A 24 15.43 7.39 -2.22
CA PRO A 24 15.14 7.63 -3.63
C PRO A 24 13.82 6.98 -4.04
N SER A 25 12.91 7.77 -4.61
CA SER A 25 11.55 7.35 -4.99
C SER A 25 10.66 6.85 -3.83
N GLY A 26 11.04 7.09 -2.56
CA GLY A 26 10.24 6.77 -1.37
C GLY A 26 10.16 5.29 -0.98
N VAL A 27 10.17 4.37 -1.95
CA VAL A 27 10.17 2.91 -1.73
C VAL A 27 11.20 2.26 -2.65
N TYR A 28 11.93 1.28 -2.12
CA TYR A 28 12.90 0.51 -2.89
C TYR A 28 12.19 -0.55 -3.74
N GLY A 29 12.68 -0.80 -4.96
CA GLY A 29 12.12 -1.84 -5.84
C GLY A 29 12.27 -1.47 -7.32
N HIS A 30 12.19 -2.48 -8.20
CA HIS A 30 12.31 -2.30 -9.64
C HIS A 30 11.06 -1.68 -10.27
N LEU A 31 9.87 -2.02 -9.75
CA LEU A 31 8.59 -1.53 -10.23
C LEU A 31 8.01 -0.59 -9.18
N GLY A 32 7.89 0.69 -9.54
CA GLY A 32 7.14 1.65 -8.73
C GLY A 32 5.65 1.23 -8.63
N PRO A 33 4.91 1.79 -7.66
CA PRO A 33 3.50 1.45 -7.40
C PRO A 33 2.59 1.54 -8.63
N ALA A 34 2.94 2.39 -9.61
CA ALA A 34 2.15 2.64 -10.80
C ALA A 34 2.40 1.64 -11.95
N GLU A 35 3.62 1.11 -12.09
CA GLU A 35 4.05 0.48 -13.35
C GLU A 35 3.88 -1.04 -13.35
N GLY A 36 3.93 -1.70 -12.19
CA GLY A 36 3.87 -3.17 -12.12
C GLY A 36 2.48 -3.78 -12.15
N ASN A 37 1.46 -3.08 -11.64
CA ASN A 37 0.18 -3.72 -11.28
C ASN A 37 -1.08 -2.94 -11.74
N PHE A 38 -0.95 -1.85 -12.49
CA PHE A 38 -2.07 -1.01 -12.95
C PHE A 38 -3.05 -0.59 -11.84
N ILE A 39 -2.56 -0.49 -10.60
CA ILE A 39 -3.35 0.02 -9.48
C ILE A 39 -3.21 1.54 -9.44
N PRO A 40 -4.29 2.31 -9.24
CA PRO A 40 -4.19 3.74 -9.01
C PRO A 40 -3.23 4.01 -7.85
N VAL A 41 -2.28 4.93 -8.02
CA VAL A 41 -1.28 5.26 -6.99
C VAL A 41 -1.93 5.69 -5.67
N SER A 42 -3.11 6.31 -5.74
CA SER A 42 -3.93 6.70 -4.59
C SER A 42 -4.58 5.53 -3.83
N ALA A 43 -4.46 4.31 -4.36
CA ALA A 43 -5.08 3.10 -3.82
C ALA A 43 -4.07 1.95 -3.64
N TRP A 44 -2.78 2.28 -3.54
CA TRP A 44 -1.69 1.33 -3.43
C TRP A 44 -1.24 1.15 -1.95
N PRO A 45 -1.11 -0.09 -1.45
CA PRO A 45 -0.62 -0.36 -0.09
C PRO A 45 0.91 -0.25 -0.04
N PHE A 46 1.45 0.96 0.06
CA PHE A 46 2.91 1.21 0.09
C PHE A 46 3.63 0.52 1.26
N PHE A 47 2.97 0.38 2.41
CA PHE A 47 3.57 -0.13 3.64
C PHE A 47 2.69 -1.18 4.31
N SER A 48 3.28 -2.33 4.63
CA SER A 48 2.64 -3.40 5.39
C SER A 48 2.95 -3.29 6.88
N GLU A 49 1.93 -3.50 7.74
CA GLU A 49 2.10 -3.54 9.19
C GLU A 49 2.34 -4.98 9.69
N LYS A 50 1.58 -5.95 9.18
CA LYS A 50 1.63 -7.34 9.65
C LYS A 50 1.18 -8.31 8.58
N ALA A 51 1.59 -9.58 8.72
CA ALA A 51 1.12 -10.69 7.89
C ALA A 51 0.81 -11.92 8.75
N LYS A 52 -0.16 -12.73 8.33
CA LYS A 52 -0.52 -14.00 8.96
C LYS A 52 -1.24 -14.93 7.96
N GLY A 53 -0.66 -16.10 7.74
CA GLY A 53 -1.20 -17.07 6.78
C GLY A 53 -1.17 -16.48 5.37
N THR A 54 -2.29 -16.58 4.65
CA THR A 54 -2.46 -16.08 3.27
C THR A 54 -2.88 -14.61 3.20
N TYR A 55 -2.65 -13.83 4.26
CA TYR A 55 -3.11 -12.45 4.36
C TYR A 55 -2.03 -11.53 4.90
N PHE A 56 -2.04 -10.29 4.41
CA PHE A 56 -1.33 -9.17 5.02
C PHE A 56 -2.27 -8.00 5.31
N TRP A 57 -1.82 -7.12 6.19
CA TRP A 57 -2.49 -5.87 6.53
C TRP A 57 -1.53 -4.72 6.28
N ASP A 58 -2.02 -3.68 5.61
CA ASP A 58 -1.27 -2.43 5.48
C ASP A 58 -1.32 -1.60 6.77
N VAL A 59 -0.60 -0.48 6.77
CA VAL A 59 -0.51 0.45 7.91
C VAL A 59 -1.83 1.16 8.24
N ASP A 60 -2.77 1.16 7.31
CA ASP A 60 -4.15 1.67 7.43
C ASP A 60 -5.13 0.59 7.91
N GLY A 61 -4.66 -0.65 8.08
CA GLY A 61 -5.46 -1.78 8.56
C GLY A 61 -6.30 -2.45 7.46
N ASN A 62 -6.08 -2.14 6.19
CA ASN A 62 -6.70 -2.85 5.07
C ASN A 62 -6.13 -4.26 4.96
N LYS A 63 -7.00 -5.24 4.75
CA LYS A 63 -6.66 -6.65 4.66
C LYS A 63 -6.63 -7.08 3.20
N PHE A 64 -5.55 -7.74 2.80
CA PHE A 64 -5.34 -8.25 1.44
C PHE A 64 -5.03 -9.74 1.46
N ILE A 65 -5.38 -10.43 0.37
CA ILE A 65 -4.83 -11.76 0.08
C ILE A 65 -3.42 -11.55 -0.49
N ASP A 66 -2.46 -12.29 0.03
CA ASP A 66 -1.07 -12.28 -0.43
C ASP A 66 -0.90 -13.34 -1.53
N TYR A 67 -0.66 -12.92 -2.76
CA TYR A 67 -0.62 -13.77 -3.98
C TYR A 67 0.80 -14.02 -4.47
#